data_AF-A0A1Z4IH22-F1
#
_entry.id   AF-A0A1Z4IH22-F1
#
_cell.length_a   1.000
_cell.length_b   1.000
_cell.length_c   1.000
_cell.angle_alpha   90.00
_cell.angle_beta   90.00
_cell.angle_gamma   90.00
#
_symmetry.space_group_name_H-M   'P 1'
#
loop_
_entity.id
_entity.type
_entity.pdbx_description
1 polymer ?
#
loop_
_entity_poly.entity_id
_entity_poly.type
_entity_poly.pdbx_seq_one_letter_code
_entity_poly.pdbx_strand_id
1 'polypeptide(L)'
;MNKLTDFSESDNSIEHKFMSSWNLIIKFYNGDPMREFLGEQLADLMVEFVTSMQNEGYNRCLRAGQSLHRLVLSRSREHGYLGRCYLCFSPEFDVYSINAKAKTIHGLYVTYEVDDNICEEFTQSEISLTSKIQNLLQRLSEQPIY
;
A
#
# COMPACT_ATOMS: atom_id res chain seq x y z
N MET A 1 23.50 29.28 32.28
CA MET A 1 22.06 29.31 31.96
C MET A 1 21.88 28.65 30.60
N ASN A 2 21.62 27.34 30.60
CA ASN A 2 21.33 26.58 29.39
C ASN A 2 19.87 26.83 29.02
N LYS A 3 19.64 27.66 27.99
CA LYS A 3 18.34 27.72 27.32
C LYS A 3 18.22 26.43 26.52
N LEU A 4 17.52 25.44 27.10
CA LEU A 4 16.92 24.35 26.34
C LEU A 4 16.08 25.02 25.26
N THR A 5 16.55 24.91 24.03
CA THR A 5 15.74 25.22 22.86
C THR A 5 14.64 24.18 22.81
N ASP A 6 13.44 24.58 23.21
CA ASP A 6 12.17 23.95 22.85
C ASP A 6 12.08 23.90 21.33
N PHE A 7 12.65 22.85 20.73
CA PHE A 7 12.43 22.52 19.34
C PHE A 7 11.25 21.54 19.25
N SER A 8 10.09 22.14 19.01
CA SER A 8 9.05 21.61 18.13
C SER A 8 8.22 20.43 18.65
N GLU A 9 7.40 20.67 19.68
CA GLU A 9 6.09 20.00 19.80
C GLU A 9 5.14 20.51 18.69
N SER A 10 5.44 20.20 17.42
CA SER A 10 4.52 20.39 16.30
C SER A 10 4.12 19.03 15.74
N ASP A 11 3.18 18.37 16.42
CA ASP A 11 1.96 17.82 15.83
C ASP A 11 2.05 17.03 14.51
N ASN A 12 3.10 16.22 14.34
CA ASN A 12 3.24 15.34 13.18
C ASN A 12 3.60 13.91 13.64
N SER A 13 2.68 13.33 14.42
CA SER A 13 2.80 11.95 14.89
C SER A 13 3.04 11.02 13.69
N ILE A 14 3.78 9.94 13.92
CA ILE A 14 4.04 8.96 12.88
C ILE A 14 2.75 8.40 12.28
N GLU A 15 1.72 8.26 13.11
CA GLU A 15 0.36 7.91 12.71
C GLU A 15 -0.20 8.91 11.69
N HIS A 16 -0.06 10.22 11.92
CA HIS A 16 -0.52 11.23 10.97
C HIS A 16 0.21 11.14 9.62
N LYS A 17 1.52 10.87 9.64
CA LYS A 17 2.31 10.63 8.42
C LYS A 17 1.84 9.36 7.68
N PHE A 18 1.55 8.30 8.42
CA PHE A 18 1.01 7.07 7.86
C PHE A 18 -0.36 7.33 7.24
N MET A 19 -1.32 7.89 7.97
CA MET A 19 -2.64 8.24 7.43
C MET A 19 -2.54 9.10 6.17
N SER A 20 -1.65 10.10 6.17
CA SER A 20 -1.40 10.95 5.01
C SER A 20 -0.89 10.16 3.80
N SER A 21 0.00 9.18 4.01
CA SER A 21 0.52 8.32 2.93
C SER A 21 -0.57 7.49 2.24
N TRP A 22 -1.58 7.03 2.98
CA TRP A 22 -2.71 6.30 2.38
C TRP A 22 -3.59 7.20 1.52
N ASN A 23 -3.81 8.46 1.93
CA ASN A 23 -4.54 9.44 1.11
C ASN A 23 -3.82 9.71 -0.21
N LEU A 24 -2.48 9.69 -0.22
CA LEU A 24 -1.69 9.80 -1.44
C LEU A 24 -1.86 8.59 -2.37
N ILE A 25 -1.98 7.37 -1.81
CA ILE A 25 -2.25 6.16 -2.59
C ILE A 25 -3.63 6.18 -3.23
N ILE A 26 -4.66 6.61 -2.50
CA ILE A 26 -6.00 6.76 -3.09
C ILE A 26 -5.97 7.78 -4.23
N LYS A 27 -5.29 8.92 -4.05
CA LYS A 27 -5.12 9.92 -5.12
C LYS A 27 -4.32 9.35 -6.30
N PHE A 28 -3.32 8.53 -6.04
CA PHE A 28 -2.51 7.89 -7.08
C PHE A 28 -3.36 6.99 -7.97
N TYR A 29 -4.17 6.09 -7.40
CA TYR A 29 -5.05 5.22 -8.20
C TYR A 29 -6.21 5.98 -8.84
N ASN A 30 -6.71 7.05 -8.19
CA ASN A 30 -7.76 7.89 -8.77
C ASN A 30 -7.28 8.86 -9.86
N GLY A 31 -5.97 9.10 -9.99
CA GLY A 31 -5.46 10.10 -10.92
C GLY A 31 -5.54 9.65 -12.37
N ASP A 32 -5.82 10.59 -13.28
CA ASP A 32 -6.00 10.34 -14.72
C ASP A 32 -4.88 9.48 -15.33
N PRO A 33 -3.57 9.73 -15.08
CA PRO A 33 -2.51 8.93 -15.67
C PRO A 33 -2.56 7.44 -15.25
N MET A 34 -2.95 7.18 -14.00
CA MET A 34 -3.03 5.82 -13.49
C MET A 34 -4.31 5.13 -13.96
N ARG A 35 -5.44 5.84 -14.05
CA ARG A 35 -6.69 5.33 -14.62
C ARG A 35 -6.55 5.01 -16.10
N GLU A 36 -5.86 5.85 -16.87
CA GLU A 36 -5.52 5.55 -18.26
C GLU A 36 -4.62 4.31 -18.37
N PHE A 37 -3.63 4.19 -17.49
CA PHE A 37 -2.70 3.06 -17.51
C PHE A 37 -3.37 1.76 -17.06
N LEU A 38 -4.14 1.75 -15.96
CA LEU A 38 -4.74 0.56 -15.35
C LEU A 38 -6.12 0.23 -15.91
N GLY A 39 -6.80 1.17 -16.56
CA GLY A 39 -8.23 1.09 -16.85
C GLY A 39 -9.08 1.43 -15.62
N GLU A 40 -10.24 2.04 -15.86
CA GLU A 40 -11.18 2.49 -14.82
C GLU A 40 -11.51 1.40 -13.80
N GLN A 41 -11.86 0.20 -14.28
CA GLN A 41 -12.28 -0.91 -13.42
C GLN A 41 -11.19 -1.35 -12.44
N LEU A 42 -9.95 -1.48 -12.90
CA LEU A 42 -8.85 -1.92 -12.04
C LEU A 42 -8.45 -0.81 -11.05
N ALA A 43 -8.48 0.44 -11.49
CA ALA A 43 -8.24 1.58 -10.61
C ALA A 43 -9.29 1.63 -9.48
N ASP A 44 -10.57 1.44 -9.80
CA ASP A 44 -11.66 1.39 -8.82
C ASP A 44 -11.48 0.25 -7.83
N LEU A 45 -11.17 -0.97 -8.30
CA LEU A 45 -10.89 -2.11 -7.42
C LEU A 45 -9.72 -1.87 -6.47
N MET A 46 -8.64 -1.24 -6.94
CA MET A 46 -7.50 -0.90 -6.08
C MET A 46 -7.87 0.17 -5.06
N VAL A 47 -8.70 1.16 -5.42
CA VAL A 47 -9.20 2.18 -4.48
C VAL A 47 -10.12 1.54 -3.43
N GLU A 48 -11.04 0.67 -3.83
CA GLU A 48 -11.91 -0.08 -2.92
C GLU A 48 -11.08 -0.93 -1.96
N PHE A 49 -10.10 -1.67 -2.46
CA PHE A 49 -9.21 -2.49 -1.66
C PHE A 49 -8.41 -1.68 -0.63
N VAL A 50 -7.83 -0.55 -1.04
CA VAL A 50 -7.12 0.38 -0.14
C VAL A 50 -8.08 0.94 0.91
N THR A 51 -9.28 1.34 0.51
CA THR A 51 -10.31 1.89 1.40
C THR A 51 -10.76 0.86 2.44
N SER A 52 -10.95 -0.41 2.05
CA SER A 52 -11.28 -1.49 2.98
C SER A 52 -10.22 -1.65 4.06
N MET A 53 -8.93 -1.62 3.71
CA MET A 53 -7.86 -1.68 4.70
C MET A 53 -7.81 -0.43 5.60
N GLN A 54 -8.14 0.76 5.08
CA GLN A 54 -8.28 1.95 5.92
C GLN A 54 -9.43 1.85 6.92
N ASN A 55 -10.56 1.27 6.50
CA ASN A 55 -11.73 1.10 7.37
C ASN A 55 -11.43 0.16 8.55
N GLU A 56 -10.54 -0.83 8.34
CA GLU A 56 -9.99 -1.68 9.41
C GLU A 56 -8.92 -0.99 10.27
N GLY A 57 -8.53 0.24 9.94
CA GLY A 57 -7.61 1.06 10.75
C GLY A 57 -6.12 0.84 10.46
N TYR A 58 -5.76 0.05 9.44
CA TYR A 58 -4.35 -0.22 9.11
C TYR A 58 -3.57 1.05 8.71
N ASN A 59 -4.26 2.11 8.31
CA ASN A 59 -3.65 3.41 8.01
C ASN A 59 -3.03 4.13 9.22
N ARG A 60 -3.39 3.72 10.44
CA ARG A 60 -2.81 4.28 11.67
C ARG A 60 -1.46 3.66 12.00
N CYS A 61 -1.24 2.41 11.58
CA CYS A 61 -0.06 1.63 11.93
C CYS A 61 0.84 1.27 10.74
N LEU A 62 0.37 1.33 9.50
CA LEU A 62 1.18 1.02 8.32
C LEU A 62 1.36 2.26 7.44
N ARG A 63 2.56 2.45 6.91
CA ARG A 63 2.80 3.41 5.83
C ARG A 63 2.40 2.78 4.50
N ALA A 64 1.67 3.51 3.67
CA ALA A 64 1.42 3.13 2.30
C ALA A 64 2.40 3.83 1.34
N GLY A 65 2.80 3.12 0.30
CA GLY A 65 3.69 3.57 -0.76
C GLY A 65 3.30 2.89 -2.07
N GLN A 66 3.95 3.32 -3.15
CA GLN A 66 3.76 2.72 -4.46
C GLN A 66 5.12 2.39 -5.09
N SER A 67 5.13 1.38 -5.95
CA SER A 67 6.20 1.10 -6.88
C SER A 67 5.59 0.68 -8.22
N LEU A 68 5.76 1.51 -9.25
CA LEU A 68 5.03 1.38 -10.51
C LEU A 68 3.51 1.41 -10.23
N HIS A 69 2.78 0.35 -10.56
CA HIS A 69 1.35 0.22 -10.27
C HIS A 69 1.05 -0.54 -8.97
N ARG A 70 2.07 -1.00 -8.26
CA ARG A 70 1.94 -1.86 -7.08
C ARG A 70 1.71 -1.01 -5.84
N LEU A 71 0.87 -1.52 -4.95
CA LEU A 71 0.74 -1.00 -3.60
C LEU A 71 1.82 -1.65 -2.72
N VAL A 72 2.48 -0.83 -1.90
CA VAL A 72 3.48 -1.29 -0.94
C VAL A 72 3.10 -0.80 0.45
N LEU A 73 2.97 -1.70 1.41
CA LEU A 73 2.74 -1.37 2.82
C LEU A 73 3.96 -1.73 3.65
N SER A 74 4.36 -0.86 4.57
CA SER A 74 5.56 -1.06 5.37
C SER A 74 5.46 -0.39 6.74
N ARG A 75 6.41 -0.70 7.62
CA ARG A 75 6.63 -0.01 8.90
C ARG A 75 7.81 0.98 8.85
N SER A 76 8.08 1.57 7.69
CA SER A 76 9.17 2.57 7.53
C SER A 76 8.71 3.99 7.89
N ARG A 77 9.52 4.75 8.63
CA ARG A 77 9.28 6.17 8.99
C ARG A 77 9.42 7.12 7.81
N GLU A 78 10.35 6.81 6.91
CA GLU A 78 10.74 7.69 5.81
C GLU A 78 10.36 7.13 4.44
N HIS A 79 10.31 8.04 3.47
CA HIS A 79 10.20 7.71 2.05
C HIS A 79 11.55 7.17 1.55
N GLY A 80 11.50 6.24 0.59
CA GLY A 80 12.65 5.40 0.26
C GLY A 80 12.48 4.04 0.94
N TYR A 81 12.69 2.99 0.16
CA TYR A 81 12.55 1.63 0.63
C TYR A 81 13.76 1.29 1.53
N LEU A 82 13.64 1.62 2.81
CA LEU A 82 14.61 1.30 3.89
C LEU A 82 14.00 0.34 4.92
N GLY A 83 12.72 0.01 4.77
CA GLY A 83 12.00 -0.88 5.67
C GLY A 83 12.46 -2.31 5.49
N ARG A 84 12.88 -2.95 6.59
CA ARG A 84 13.25 -4.36 6.63
C ARG A 84 12.08 -5.32 6.41
N CYS A 85 10.85 -4.81 6.38
CA CYS A 85 9.67 -5.66 6.22
C CYS A 85 8.53 -4.91 5.52
N TYR A 86 7.91 -5.56 4.53
CA TYR A 86 6.85 -4.95 3.75
C TYR A 86 5.93 -5.99 3.10
N LEU A 87 4.74 -5.53 2.74
CA LEU A 87 3.80 -6.24 1.88
C LEU A 87 3.74 -5.53 0.53
N CYS A 88 3.77 -6.28 -0.55
CA CYS A 88 3.54 -5.76 -1.89
C CYS A 88 2.33 -6.45 -2.52
N PHE A 89 1.45 -5.63 -3.10
CA PHE A 89 0.25 -6.06 -3.81
C PHE A 89 0.37 -5.64 -5.27
N SER A 90 0.47 -6.63 -6.15
CA SER A 90 0.63 -6.44 -7.60
C SER A 90 -0.62 -6.94 -8.30
N PRO A 91 -1.47 -6.04 -8.86
CA PRO A 91 -2.63 -6.48 -9.63
C PRO A 91 -2.20 -7.24 -10.88
N GLU A 92 -2.82 -8.39 -11.12
CA GLU A 92 -2.57 -9.24 -12.28
C GLU A 92 -3.65 -8.99 -13.33
N PHE A 93 -3.25 -8.58 -14.53
CA PHE A 93 -4.18 -8.28 -15.63
C PHE A 93 -3.51 -8.47 -16.99
N ASP A 94 -4.31 -8.83 -18.00
CA ASP A 94 -3.88 -8.85 -19.40
C ASP A 94 -4.33 -7.58 -20.13
N VAL A 95 -3.58 -7.18 -21.15
CA VAL A 95 -3.94 -6.09 -22.06
C VAL A 95 -4.30 -6.67 -23.41
N TYR A 96 -5.56 -6.53 -23.83
CA TYR A 96 -5.99 -6.94 -25.17
C TYR A 96 -5.82 -5.80 -26.18
N SER A 97 -5.05 -6.08 -27.23
CA SER A 97 -4.61 -5.13 -28.26
C SER A 97 -5.73 -4.58 -29.15
N ILE A 98 -6.91 -5.23 -29.19
CA ILE A 98 -7.95 -4.89 -30.16
C ILE A 98 -8.54 -3.48 -29.92
N ASN A 99 -8.38 -2.90 -28.71
CA ASN A 99 -8.76 -1.50 -28.45
C ASN A 99 -7.86 -0.77 -27.42
N ALA A 100 -6.74 -1.36 -26.98
CA ALA A 100 -5.82 -0.85 -25.93
C ALA A 100 -6.47 -0.47 -24.57
N LYS A 101 -7.79 -0.65 -24.42
CA LYS A 101 -8.59 -0.23 -23.27
C LYS A 101 -9.21 -1.40 -22.50
N ALA A 102 -9.34 -2.57 -23.13
CA ALA A 102 -9.92 -3.74 -22.48
C ALA A 102 -8.84 -4.51 -21.74
N LYS A 103 -8.98 -4.56 -20.41
CA LYS A 103 -8.11 -5.34 -19.53
C LYS A 103 -8.93 -6.42 -18.84
N THR A 104 -8.44 -7.64 -18.89
CA THR A 104 -9.00 -8.73 -18.08
C THR A 104 -8.22 -8.75 -16.78
N ILE A 105 -8.93 -8.56 -15.67
CA ILE A 105 -8.36 -8.59 -14.33
C ILE A 105 -8.39 -10.04 -13.86
N HIS A 106 -7.21 -10.59 -13.52
CA HIS A 106 -7.05 -11.96 -13.06
C HIS A 106 -7.05 -12.07 -11.54
N GLY A 107 -6.59 -11.02 -10.86
CA GLY A 107 -6.52 -11.03 -9.41
C GLY A 107 -5.43 -10.15 -8.84
N LEU A 108 -4.91 -10.58 -7.68
CA LEU A 108 -3.91 -9.86 -6.90
C LEU A 108 -2.79 -10.81 -6.48
N TYR A 109 -1.58 -10.55 -6.96
CA TYR A 109 -0.39 -11.19 -6.44
C TYR A 109 0.10 -10.47 -5.18
N VAL A 110 0.31 -11.22 -4.10
CA VAL A 110 0.69 -10.70 -2.79
C VAL A 110 2.00 -11.31 -2.37
N THR A 111 2.94 -10.48 -1.92
CA THR A 111 4.23 -10.90 -1.35
C THR A 111 4.41 -10.25 0.01
N TYR A 112 4.93 -11.02 0.96
CA TYR A 112 5.38 -10.58 2.26
C TYR A 112 6.88 -10.84 2.38
N GLU A 113 7.64 -9.77 2.59
CA GLU A 113 9.09 -9.82 2.59
C GLU A 113 9.65 -9.29 3.92
N VAL A 114 10.71 -9.94 4.40
CA VAL A 114 11.48 -9.57 5.59
C VAL A 114 12.97 -9.72 5.28
N ASP A 115 13.75 -8.66 5.52
CA ASP A 115 15.20 -8.60 5.26
C ASP A 115 15.55 -9.13 3.85
N ASP A 116 14.83 -8.64 2.84
CA ASP A 116 14.97 -9.02 1.42
C ASP A 116 14.71 -10.52 1.11
N ASN A 117 14.05 -11.24 2.03
CA ASN A 117 13.60 -12.61 1.83
C ASN A 117 12.07 -12.67 1.74
N ILE A 118 11.56 -13.33 0.69
CA ILE A 118 10.14 -13.63 0.55
C ILE A 118 9.76 -14.68 1.60
N CYS A 119 8.97 -14.27 2.58
CA CYS A 119 8.46 -15.12 3.65
C CYS A 119 7.15 -15.80 3.25
N GLU A 120 6.32 -15.13 2.45
CA GLU A 120 5.06 -15.65 1.97
C GLU A 120 4.69 -15.00 0.64
N GLU A 121 4.18 -15.79 -0.31
CA GLU A 121 3.64 -15.29 -1.56
C GLU A 121 2.42 -16.10 -2.00
N PHE A 122 1.46 -15.45 -2.66
CA PHE A 122 0.28 -16.09 -3.24
C PHE A 122 -0.47 -15.17 -4.20
N THR A 123 -1.27 -15.77 -5.08
CA THR A 123 -2.29 -15.07 -5.87
C THR A 123 -3.67 -15.22 -5.22
N GLN A 124 -4.43 -14.13 -5.19
CA GLN A 124 -5.87 -14.12 -4.97
C GLN A 124 -6.57 -13.93 -6.30
N SER A 125 -7.69 -14.63 -6.54
CA SER A 125 -8.50 -14.45 -7.75
C SER A 125 -9.28 -13.12 -7.77
N GLU A 126 -9.35 -12.44 -6.63
CA GLU A 126 -10.07 -11.18 -6.47
C GLU A 126 -9.19 -10.15 -5.75
N ILE A 127 -9.38 -8.88 -6.11
CA ILE A 127 -8.73 -7.75 -5.44
C ILE A 127 -9.64 -7.34 -4.28
N SER A 128 -9.51 -8.02 -3.14
CA SER A 128 -10.33 -7.79 -1.95
C SER A 128 -9.57 -8.07 -0.66
N LEU A 129 -10.04 -7.49 0.44
CA LEU A 129 -9.44 -7.70 1.77
C LEU A 129 -9.88 -9.06 2.34
N THR A 130 -9.14 -10.10 2.02
CA THR A 130 -9.39 -11.46 2.54
C THR A 130 -8.78 -11.66 3.92
N SER A 131 -9.26 -12.66 4.66
CA SER A 131 -8.69 -13.03 5.97
C SER A 131 -7.20 -13.39 5.91
N LYS A 132 -6.74 -13.96 4.78
CA LYS A 132 -5.32 -14.25 4.56
C LYS A 132 -4.49 -12.96 4.49
N ILE A 133 -4.98 -11.95 3.77
CA ILE A 133 -4.34 -10.63 3.70
C ILE A 133 -4.40 -9.93 5.06
N GLN A 134 -5.53 -9.97 5.77
CA GLN A 134 -5.67 -9.40 7.12
C GLN A 134 -4.64 -9.99 8.10
N ASN A 135 -4.41 -11.30 8.06
CA ASN A 135 -3.39 -11.96 8.88
C ASN A 135 -1.97 -11.43 8.57
N LEU A 136 -1.66 -11.21 7.29
CA LEU A 136 -0.37 -10.62 6.89
C LEU A 136 -0.24 -9.15 7.34
N LEU A 137 -1.29 -8.36 7.19
CA LEU A 137 -1.32 -6.96 7.65
C LEU A 137 -1.12 -6.88 9.16
N GLN A 138 -1.76 -7.77 9.92
CA GLN A 138 -1.57 -7.89 11.37
C GLN A 138 -0.11 -8.20 11.72
N ARG A 139 0.48 -9.24 11.11
CA ARG A 139 1.90 -9.59 11.30
C ARG A 139 2.85 -8.45 10.96
N LEU A 140 2.58 -7.69 9.89
CA LEU A 140 3.36 -6.52 9.53
C LEU A 140 3.19 -5.39 10.56
N SER A 141 1.98 -5.17 11.07
CA SER A 141 1.70 -4.11 12.04
C SER A 141 2.43 -4.29 13.38
N GLU A 142 2.73 -5.55 13.74
CA GLU A 142 3.47 -5.94 14.93
C GLU A 142 4.98 -5.74 14.78
N GLN A 143 5.48 -5.52 13.57
CA GLN A 143 6.89 -5.25 13.35
C GLN A 143 7.31 -3.88 13.92
N PRO A 144 8.57 -3.75 14.37
CA PRO A 144 9.14 -2.47 14.76
C PRO A 144 9.00 -1.43 13.64
N ILE A 145 8.89 -0.18 14.05
CA ILE A 145 8.98 0.94 13.12
C ILE A 145 10.47 1.23 12.87
N TYR A 146 10.87 1.20 11.59
CA TYR A 146 12.24 1.47 11.15
C TYR A 146 12.37 2.88 10.57
#